data_AF-A0A3D2S737-F1
#
_entry.id   AF-A0A3D2S737-F1
#
_cell.length_a   1.000
_cell.length_b   1.000
_cell.length_c   1.000
_cell.angle_alpha   90.00
_cell.angle_beta   90.00
_cell.angle_gamma   90.00
#
_symmetry.space_group_name_H-M   'P 1'
#
loop_
_entity.id
_entity.type
_entity.pdbx_description
1 polymer ?
#
loop_
_entity_poly.entity_id
_entity_poly.type
_entity_poly.pdbx_seq_one_letter_code
_entity_poly.pdbx_strand_id
1 'polypeptide(L)'
;GVINPDDIVRFDGNPAPNLFIGFFSNFNYKKWTAGFSLRGEFGQYVYNNVNSSLGNYFNVGSTKGYLANMTSDYVNTVFQTPQYLTDYYLESASYLRLDNLYLGYNFGNIIADQVGLSATFIIQNALVISSYSGIDPEVGGGIDNNFYPRPRTYGVNLNFNF
;
A
#
# COMPACT_ATOMS: atom_id res chain seq x y z
N GLY A 1 -24.82 -31.63 7.11
CA GLY A 1 -25.41 -30.28 7.12
C GLY A 1 -25.45 -29.75 5.71
N VAL A 2 -26.39 -28.86 5.40
CA VAL A 2 -26.44 -28.15 4.12
C VAL A 2 -25.85 -26.77 4.37
N ILE A 3 -24.79 -26.40 3.65
CA ILE A 3 -24.24 -25.04 3.69
C ILE A 3 -25.22 -24.13 2.94
N ASN A 4 -25.72 -23.10 3.60
CA ASN A 4 -26.71 -22.19 3.03
C ASN A 4 -26.50 -20.74 3.54
N PRO A 5 -27.24 -19.75 3.02
CA PRO A 5 -27.07 -18.34 3.43
C PRO A 5 -27.32 -18.06 4.92
N ASP A 6 -28.04 -18.92 5.63
CA ASP A 6 -28.27 -18.77 7.09
C ASP A 6 -26.99 -19.07 7.90
N ASP A 7 -25.98 -19.71 7.29
CA ASP A 7 -24.67 -19.94 7.90
C ASP A 7 -23.75 -18.69 7.83
N ILE A 8 -24.17 -17.63 7.14
CA ILE A 8 -23.40 -16.38 7.03
C ILE A 8 -23.51 -15.59 8.34
N VAL A 9 -22.36 -15.38 8.99
CA VAL A 9 -22.25 -14.56 10.19
C VAL A 9 -21.68 -13.18 9.87
N ARG A 10 -22.19 -12.16 10.55
CA ARG A 10 -21.60 -10.82 10.49
C ARG A 10 -20.26 -10.85 11.20
N PHE A 11 -19.21 -10.46 10.49
CA PHE A 11 -17.89 -10.24 11.09
C PHE A 11 -17.90 -8.92 11.87
N ASP A 12 -17.34 -8.92 13.07
CA ASP A 12 -17.25 -7.74 13.94
C ASP A 12 -16.05 -6.83 13.64
N GLY A 13 -15.31 -7.10 12.57
CA GLY A 13 -14.22 -6.23 12.12
C GLY A 13 -14.71 -4.95 11.46
N ASN A 14 -13.93 -3.88 11.64
CA ASN A 14 -14.23 -2.56 11.11
C ASN A 14 -13.28 -2.22 9.94
N PRO A 15 -13.78 -1.68 8.82
CA PRO A 15 -12.91 -1.14 7.78
C PRO A 15 -12.17 0.14 8.20
N ALA A 16 -12.66 0.86 9.23
CA ALA A 16 -11.95 2.00 9.78
C ALA A 16 -10.85 1.55 10.76
N PRO A 17 -9.66 2.17 10.74
CA PRO A 17 -8.61 1.87 11.68
C PRO A 17 -9.02 2.26 13.10
N ASN A 18 -8.63 1.44 14.08
CA ASN A 18 -8.82 1.74 15.50
C ASN A 18 -7.75 2.72 16.02
N LEU A 19 -6.58 2.71 15.39
CA LEU A 19 -5.45 3.56 15.74
C LEU A 19 -4.80 4.12 14.47
N PHE A 20 -4.68 5.44 14.42
CA PHE A 20 -3.94 6.17 13.40
C PHE A 20 -2.75 6.89 14.06
N ILE A 21 -1.55 6.65 13.56
CA ILE A 21 -0.34 7.32 14.05
C ILE A 21 0.44 7.94 12.90
N GLY A 22 1.06 9.08 13.18
CA GLY A 22 2.00 9.75 12.28
C GLY A 22 3.28 10.07 13.02
N PHE A 23 4.42 9.85 12.37
CA PHE A 23 5.72 10.22 12.89
C PHE A 23 6.51 10.96 11.83
N PHE A 24 7.04 12.11 12.20
CA PHE A 24 7.80 12.98 11.31
C PHE A 24 9.13 13.30 11.98
N SER A 25 10.22 13.15 11.24
CA SER A 25 11.54 13.51 11.73
C SER A 25 12.28 14.36 10.72
N ASN A 26 12.92 15.41 11.21
CA ASN A 26 13.75 16.31 10.44
C ASN A 26 15.10 16.46 11.16
N PHE A 27 16.17 16.21 10.43
CA PHE A 27 17.54 16.28 10.88
C PHE A 27 18.29 17.31 10.05
N ASN A 28 18.86 18.31 10.73
CA ASN A 28 19.74 19.28 10.09
C ASN A 28 21.11 19.20 10.75
N TYR A 29 22.14 18.98 9.95
CA TYR A 29 23.51 18.98 10.40
C TYR A 29 24.42 19.68 9.41
N LYS A 30 24.89 20.88 9.77
CA LYS A 30 25.69 21.76 8.91
C LYS A 30 24.95 22.01 7.58
N LYS A 31 25.55 21.56 6.47
CA LYS A 31 25.02 21.69 5.11
C LYS A 31 24.07 20.56 4.72
N TRP A 32 23.89 19.55 5.58
CA TRP A 32 23.03 18.40 5.32
C TRP A 32 21.66 18.60 5.97
N THR A 33 20.63 18.28 5.20
CA THR A 33 19.25 18.20 5.68
C THR A 33 18.73 16.81 5.32
N ALA A 34 18.07 16.14 6.24
CA ALA A 34 17.47 14.85 5.99
C ALA A 34 16.17 14.76 6.77
N GLY A 35 15.26 13.92 6.32
CA GLY A 35 14.05 13.69 7.09
C GLY A 35 13.15 12.69 6.43
N PHE A 36 12.14 12.32 7.18
CA PHE A 36 11.16 11.35 6.73
C PHE A 36 9.81 11.53 7.40
N SER A 37 8.78 10.99 6.76
CA SER A 37 7.44 10.87 7.29
C SER A 37 6.96 9.42 7.25
N LEU A 38 6.51 8.94 8.40
CA LEU A 38 5.90 7.64 8.61
C LEU A 38 4.41 7.83 8.97
N ARG A 39 3.54 7.02 8.40
CA ARG A 39 2.13 6.90 8.77
C ARG A 39 1.82 5.44 9.06
N GLY A 40 1.09 5.17 10.15
CA GLY A 40 0.63 3.83 10.49
C GLY A 40 -0.86 3.83 10.79
N GLU A 41 -1.55 2.81 10.32
CA GLU A 41 -2.96 2.56 10.60
C GLU A 41 -3.11 1.12 11.07
N PHE A 42 -3.78 0.91 12.21
CA PHE A 42 -3.88 -0.40 12.85
C PHE A 42 -5.31 -0.74 13.26
N GLY A 43 -5.66 -2.03 13.15
CA GLY A 43 -6.93 -2.59 13.59
C GLY A 43 -8.03 -2.62 12.53
N GLN A 44 -7.77 -2.11 11.32
CA GLN A 44 -8.69 -2.20 10.19
C GLN A 44 -8.65 -3.59 9.53
N TYR A 45 -9.81 -4.01 9.04
CA TYR A 45 -9.98 -5.21 8.22
C TYR A 45 -10.52 -4.83 6.85
N VAL A 46 -10.01 -5.51 5.82
CA VAL A 46 -10.41 -5.30 4.42
C VAL A 46 -10.76 -6.64 3.81
N TYR A 47 -11.84 -6.65 3.04
CA TYR A 47 -12.22 -7.79 2.21
C TYR A 47 -11.46 -7.74 0.89
N ASN A 48 -10.60 -8.73 0.64
CA ASN A 48 -9.81 -8.85 -0.57
C ASN A 48 -10.64 -9.41 -1.74
N ASN A 49 -11.39 -8.54 -2.41
CA ASN A 49 -12.28 -8.96 -3.50
C ASN A 49 -11.50 -9.38 -4.76
N VAL A 50 -10.27 -8.90 -4.92
CA VAL A 50 -9.36 -9.35 -5.99
C VAL A 50 -9.09 -10.85 -5.85
N ASN A 51 -8.70 -11.32 -4.66
CA ASN A 51 -8.48 -12.75 -4.43
C ASN A 51 -9.79 -13.56 -4.49
N SER A 52 -10.90 -13.07 -3.92
CA SER A 52 -12.16 -13.82 -4.00
C SER A 52 -12.66 -13.99 -5.43
N SER A 53 -12.41 -13.01 -6.30
CA SER A 53 -12.85 -13.03 -7.70
C SER A 53 -11.90 -13.79 -8.62
N LEU A 54 -10.59 -13.67 -8.40
CA LEU A 54 -9.57 -14.15 -9.33
C LEU A 54 -8.82 -15.40 -8.85
N GLY A 55 -8.85 -15.72 -7.56
CA GLY A 55 -8.12 -16.83 -6.92
C GLY A 55 -8.78 -18.20 -7.05
N ASN A 56 -9.43 -18.47 -8.18
CA ASN A 56 -10.16 -19.71 -8.43
C ASN A 56 -9.91 -20.23 -9.86
N TYR A 57 -9.99 -21.55 -10.03
CA TYR A 57 -9.69 -22.20 -11.31
C TYR A 57 -10.65 -21.78 -12.44
N PHE A 58 -11.94 -21.58 -12.13
CA PHE A 58 -12.96 -21.18 -13.10
C PHE A 58 -12.57 -19.90 -13.87
N ASN A 59 -11.90 -18.95 -13.21
CA ASN A 59 -11.46 -17.71 -13.80
C ASN A 59 -10.43 -17.89 -14.94
N VAL A 60 -9.59 -18.94 -14.90
CA VAL A 60 -8.45 -19.13 -15.82
C VAL A 60 -8.89 -19.45 -17.25
N GLY A 61 -10.07 -20.02 -17.49
CA GLY A 61 -10.45 -20.34 -18.87
C GLY A 61 -11.83 -20.93 -19.10
N SER A 62 -12.68 -21.05 -18.07
CA SER A 62 -13.90 -21.85 -18.20
C SER A 62 -14.94 -21.26 -19.17
N THR A 63 -14.97 -19.94 -19.38
CA THR A 63 -16.01 -19.27 -20.21
C THR A 63 -15.48 -18.15 -21.12
N LYS A 64 -14.23 -17.73 -20.95
CA LYS A 64 -13.69 -16.53 -21.61
C LYS A 64 -13.16 -16.77 -23.02
N GLY A 65 -12.91 -18.02 -23.41
CA GLY A 65 -12.28 -18.37 -24.70
C GLY A 65 -10.80 -17.98 -24.81
N TYR A 66 -10.20 -17.47 -23.74
CA TYR A 66 -8.78 -17.18 -23.58
C TYR A 66 -8.36 -17.43 -22.13
N LEU A 67 -7.05 -17.60 -21.90
CA LEU A 67 -6.50 -17.78 -20.57
C LEU A 67 -6.45 -16.44 -19.82
N ALA A 68 -7.08 -16.37 -18.65
CA ALA A 68 -7.02 -15.18 -17.79
C ALA A 68 -6.06 -15.39 -16.61
N ASN A 69 -5.53 -14.28 -16.09
CA ASN A 69 -4.67 -14.30 -14.91
C ASN A 69 -5.45 -14.75 -13.66
N MET A 70 -4.78 -15.51 -12.82
CA MET A 70 -5.25 -16.00 -11.52
C MET A 70 -4.28 -15.54 -10.45
N THR A 71 -4.79 -15.23 -9.26
CA THR A 71 -3.93 -14.82 -8.15
C THR A 71 -3.20 -16.03 -7.56
N SER A 72 -2.03 -15.79 -6.95
CA SER A 72 -1.25 -16.85 -6.31
C SER A 72 -1.97 -17.52 -5.13
N ASP A 73 -3.03 -16.88 -4.61
CA ASP A 73 -3.87 -17.41 -3.54
C ASP A 73 -4.51 -18.77 -3.88
N TYR A 74 -4.71 -19.09 -5.17
CA TYR A 74 -5.18 -20.40 -5.61
C TYR A 74 -4.30 -21.56 -5.11
N VAL A 75 -3.00 -21.35 -4.95
CA VAL A 75 -2.08 -22.40 -4.45
C VAL A 75 -2.42 -22.79 -3.01
N ASN A 76 -3.02 -21.87 -2.24
CA ASN A 76 -3.43 -22.12 -0.86
C ASN A 76 -4.86 -22.67 -0.78
N THR A 77 -5.80 -22.13 -1.55
CA THR A 77 -7.23 -22.45 -1.45
C THR A 77 -7.67 -23.61 -2.34
N VAL A 78 -7.07 -23.76 -3.52
CA VAL A 78 -7.42 -24.73 -4.57
C VAL A 78 -8.91 -24.67 -4.95
N PHE A 79 -9.55 -23.51 -4.77
CA PHE A 79 -10.97 -23.34 -5.05
C PHE A 79 -11.26 -23.45 -6.56
N GLN A 80 -12.25 -24.26 -6.90
CA GLN A 80 -12.68 -24.46 -8.29
C GLN A 80 -13.54 -23.30 -8.77
N THR A 81 -14.43 -22.80 -7.92
CA THR A 81 -15.33 -21.68 -8.17
C THR A 81 -15.11 -20.56 -7.16
N PRO A 82 -15.48 -19.30 -7.48
CA PRO A 82 -15.39 -18.19 -6.54
C PRO A 82 -16.16 -18.47 -5.24
N GLN A 83 -15.54 -18.21 -4.09
CA GLN A 83 -16.14 -18.33 -2.75
C GLN A 83 -16.33 -16.93 -2.16
N TYR A 84 -17.44 -16.27 -2.50
CA TYR A 84 -17.70 -14.91 -2.03
C TYR A 84 -18.17 -14.90 -0.57
N LEU A 85 -17.93 -13.76 0.10
CA LEU A 85 -18.42 -13.49 1.47
C LEU A 85 -17.88 -14.48 2.53
N THR A 86 -16.70 -15.04 2.27
CA THR A 86 -15.97 -15.89 3.22
C THR A 86 -15.02 -15.05 4.07
N ASP A 87 -14.87 -15.44 5.34
CA ASP A 87 -13.92 -14.84 6.29
C ASP A 87 -12.46 -15.01 5.89
N TYR A 88 -12.13 -16.03 5.09
CA TYR A 88 -10.83 -16.24 4.48
C TYR A 88 -10.31 -15.00 3.74
N TYR A 89 -11.19 -14.25 3.06
CA TYR A 89 -10.81 -13.04 2.33
C TYR A 89 -10.87 -11.77 3.18
N LEU A 90 -11.26 -11.87 4.47
CA LEU A 90 -11.18 -10.77 5.42
C LEU A 90 -9.79 -10.75 6.04
N GLU A 91 -9.00 -9.77 5.64
CA GLU A 91 -7.60 -9.66 6.03
C GLU A 91 -7.37 -8.43 6.89
N SER A 92 -6.45 -8.54 7.87
CA SER A 92 -5.98 -7.37 8.60
C SER A 92 -5.19 -6.49 7.65
N ALA A 93 -5.71 -5.30 7.42
CA ALA A 93 -5.08 -4.29 6.58
C ALA A 93 -4.20 -3.34 7.39
N SER A 94 -3.76 -3.75 8.60
CA SER A 94 -2.85 -2.96 9.43
C SER A 94 -1.50 -2.75 8.75
N TYR A 95 -1.01 -1.52 8.69
CA TYR A 95 0.22 -1.20 7.97
C TYR A 95 0.99 -0.02 8.57
N LEU A 96 2.27 0.04 8.21
CA LEU A 96 3.16 1.18 8.41
C LEU A 96 3.77 1.59 7.07
N ARG A 97 3.67 2.86 6.71
CA ARG A 97 4.15 3.43 5.46
C ARG A 97 5.15 4.54 5.71
N LEU A 98 6.27 4.49 4.99
CA LEU A 98 7.21 5.60 4.81
C LEU A 98 6.77 6.42 3.61
N ASP A 99 5.96 7.44 3.86
CA ASP A 99 5.39 8.29 2.81
C ASP A 99 6.47 9.08 2.10
N ASN A 100 7.37 9.71 2.85
CA ASN A 100 8.45 10.51 2.29
C ASN A 100 9.78 10.21 2.99
N LEU A 101 10.85 10.16 2.21
CA LEU A 101 12.23 10.18 2.67
C LEU A 101 12.98 11.19 1.82
N TYR A 102 13.71 12.10 2.43
CA TYR A 102 14.51 13.07 1.69
C TYR A 102 15.89 13.27 2.31
N LEU A 103 16.84 13.59 1.43
CA LEU A 103 18.20 13.95 1.74
C LEU A 103 18.59 15.13 0.87
N GLY A 104 18.87 16.26 1.51
CA GLY A 104 19.32 17.49 0.88
C GLY A 104 20.71 17.91 1.32
N TYR A 105 21.42 18.55 0.40
CA TYR A 105 22.71 19.16 0.65
C TYR A 105 22.71 20.59 0.13
N ASN A 106 23.16 21.51 0.98
CA ASN A 106 23.35 22.91 0.64
C ASN A 106 24.81 23.14 0.23
N PHE A 107 25.05 23.42 -1.05
CA PHE A 107 26.40 23.69 -1.55
C PHE A 107 26.92 25.05 -1.09
N GLY A 108 26.02 25.97 -0.73
CA GLY A 108 26.33 27.37 -0.43
C GLY A 108 26.45 28.18 -1.72
N ASN A 109 27.23 29.25 -1.66
CA ASN A 109 27.47 30.12 -2.81
C ASN A 109 28.41 29.44 -3.80
N ILE A 110 27.95 29.18 -5.01
CA ILE A 110 28.76 28.56 -6.08
C ILE A 110 29.39 29.63 -6.96
N ILE A 111 28.72 30.76 -7.15
CA ILE A 111 29.19 31.86 -8.00
C ILE A 111 29.31 33.12 -7.15
N ALA A 112 30.54 33.48 -6.73
CA ALA A 112 30.93 34.78 -6.17
C ALA A 112 29.88 35.49 -5.28
N ASP A 113 29.25 34.75 -4.35
CA ASP A 113 28.18 35.22 -3.45
C ASP A 113 26.88 35.71 -4.12
N GLN A 114 26.72 35.51 -5.43
CA GLN A 114 25.53 35.88 -6.21
C GLN A 114 24.56 34.74 -6.43
N VAL A 115 25.02 33.48 -6.38
CA VAL A 115 24.17 32.32 -6.61
C VAL A 115 24.44 31.23 -5.58
N GLY A 116 23.44 30.96 -4.74
CA GLY A 116 23.39 29.81 -3.84
C GLY A 116 22.74 28.60 -4.51
N LEU A 117 23.25 27.39 -4.24
CA LEU A 117 22.63 26.14 -4.71
C LEU A 117 22.36 25.20 -3.55
N SER A 118 21.18 24.60 -3.57
CA SER A 118 20.89 23.38 -2.81
C SER A 118 20.30 22.30 -3.72
N ALA A 119 20.60 21.05 -3.39
CA ALA A 119 20.01 19.88 -4.05
C ALA A 119 19.33 19.00 -3.01
N THR A 120 18.15 18.48 -3.34
CA THR A 120 17.42 17.54 -2.48
C THR A 120 16.98 16.33 -3.28
N PHE A 121 17.36 15.14 -2.83
CA PHE A 121 16.80 13.89 -3.32
C PHE A 121 15.61 13.50 -2.46
N ILE A 122 14.50 13.10 -3.08
CA ILE A 122 13.24 12.78 -2.42
C ILE A 122 12.73 11.45 -2.97
N ILE A 123 12.27 10.59 -2.07
CA ILE A 123 11.56 9.35 -2.36
C ILE A 123 10.15 9.46 -1.77
N GLN A 124 9.13 9.27 -2.59
CA GLN A 124 7.73 9.18 -2.19
C GLN A 124 7.23 7.73 -2.27
N ASN A 125 6.39 7.31 -1.32
CA ASN A 125 5.96 5.92 -1.13
C ASN A 125 7.17 4.97 -1.02
N ALA A 126 8.14 5.37 -0.20
CA ALA A 126 9.45 4.72 -0.11
C ALA A 126 9.33 3.27 0.39
N LEU A 127 8.44 3.00 1.34
CA LEU A 127 8.24 1.65 1.90
C LEU A 127 6.84 1.51 2.48
N VAL A 128 6.26 0.30 2.36
CA VAL A 128 5.06 -0.12 3.09
C VAL A 128 5.34 -1.47 3.73
N ILE A 129 5.04 -1.59 5.01
CA ILE A 129 5.10 -2.83 5.79
C ILE A 129 3.67 -3.15 6.19
N SER A 130 3.16 -4.31 5.78
CA SER A 130 1.79 -4.73 6.04
C SER A 130 1.70 -6.25 6.15
N SER A 131 0.70 -6.73 6.87
CA SER A 131 0.30 -8.15 6.88
C SER A 131 -0.71 -8.50 5.78
N TYR A 132 -1.24 -7.50 5.07
CA TYR A 132 -2.20 -7.68 3.99
C TYR A 132 -1.56 -8.38 2.80
N SER A 133 -2.22 -9.42 2.26
CA SER A 133 -1.70 -10.21 1.13
C SER A 133 -1.93 -9.54 -0.23
N GLY A 134 -2.84 -8.56 -0.29
CA GLY A 134 -3.06 -7.75 -1.47
C GLY A 134 -1.94 -6.73 -1.73
N ILE A 135 -2.12 -5.95 -2.78
CA ILE A 135 -1.05 -5.08 -3.31
C ILE A 135 -0.85 -3.83 -2.42
N ASP A 136 -1.94 -3.29 -1.89
CA ASP A 136 -1.91 -2.07 -1.08
C ASP A 136 -2.94 -2.15 0.06
N PRO A 137 -2.51 -2.01 1.32
CA PRO A 137 -3.42 -2.12 2.46
C PRO A 137 -4.36 -0.94 2.67
N GLU A 138 -4.10 0.25 2.08
CA GLU A 138 -5.05 1.36 2.27
C GLU A 138 -6.15 1.30 1.22
N VAL A 139 -7.25 0.67 1.64
CA VAL A 139 -8.43 0.42 0.82
C VAL A 139 -9.60 1.21 1.39
N GLY A 140 -10.10 2.17 0.61
CA GLY A 140 -11.28 2.93 0.98
C GLY A 140 -12.54 2.06 0.98
N GLY A 141 -13.34 2.14 2.05
CA GLY A 141 -14.65 1.46 2.12
C GLY A 141 -14.61 -0.03 2.43
N GLY A 142 -13.43 -0.61 2.73
CA GLY A 142 -13.32 -1.97 3.28
C GLY A 142 -13.39 -3.11 2.27
N ILE A 143 -13.52 -2.83 0.97
CA ILE A 143 -13.56 -3.84 -0.09
C ILE A 143 -12.49 -3.50 -1.13
N ASP A 144 -11.47 -4.35 -1.24
CA ASP A 144 -10.38 -4.15 -2.19
C ASP A 144 -10.74 -4.67 -3.57
N ASN A 145 -10.97 -3.74 -4.48
CA ASN A 145 -11.19 -4.01 -5.89
C ASN A 145 -10.02 -3.56 -6.77
N ASN A 146 -8.94 -3.04 -6.16
CA ASN A 146 -7.87 -2.42 -6.90
C ASN A 146 -6.69 -3.39 -7.06
N PHE A 147 -6.33 -3.64 -8.31
CA PHE A 147 -5.20 -4.49 -8.65
C PHE A 147 -3.94 -3.69 -9.01
N TYR A 148 -3.96 -2.36 -8.84
CA TYR A 148 -2.83 -1.49 -9.15
C TYR A 148 -2.17 -0.93 -7.87
N PRO A 149 -0.84 -1.08 -7.73
CA PRO A 149 -0.11 -0.47 -6.64
C PRO A 149 -0.01 1.04 -6.81
N ARG A 150 0.17 1.74 -5.70
CA ARG A 150 0.69 3.11 -5.74
C ARG A 150 2.16 3.13 -6.19
N PRO A 151 2.53 4.04 -7.11
CA PRO A 151 3.90 4.12 -7.58
C PRO A 151 4.84 4.67 -6.50
N ARG A 152 6.05 4.12 -6.44
CA ARG A 152 7.17 4.72 -5.72
C ARG A 152 7.87 5.73 -6.61
N THR A 153 7.93 6.98 -6.18
CA THR A 153 8.47 8.08 -6.99
C THR A 153 9.82 8.52 -6.44
N TYR A 154 10.79 8.70 -7.32
CA TYR A 154 12.10 9.26 -6.99
C TYR A 154 12.24 10.61 -7.68
N GLY A 155 12.74 11.62 -6.98
CA GLY A 155 12.88 12.96 -7.50
C GLY A 155 14.16 13.63 -7.02
N VAL A 156 14.70 14.50 -7.86
CA VAL A 156 15.79 15.42 -7.50
C VAL A 156 15.25 16.84 -7.68
N ASN A 157 15.37 17.65 -6.64
CA ASN A 157 15.03 19.06 -6.64
C ASN A 157 16.33 19.88 -6.56
N LEU A 158 16.52 20.79 -7.51
CA LEU A 158 17.60 21.77 -7.50
C LEU A 158 16.99 23.15 -7.23
N ASN A 159 17.49 23.82 -6.21
CA ASN A 159 17.03 25.14 -5.81
C ASN A 159 18.19 26.13 -5.92
N PHE A 160 17.95 27.17 -6.74
CA PHE A 160 18.88 28.26 -6.99
C PHE A 160 18.37 29.52 -6.30
N ASN A 161 19.22 30.14 -5.48
CA ASN A 161 18.93 31.40 -4.80
C ASN A 161 19.81 32.49 -5.39
N PHE A 162 19.19 33.55 -5.94
CA PHE A 162 19.83 34.72 -6.53
C PHE A 162 19.87 35.90 -5.57
#